data_AF-A0A2B4R2G0-F1
#
_entry.id   AF-A0A2B4R2G0-F1
#
_cell.length_a   1.000
_cell.length_b   1.000
_cell.length_c   1.000
_cell.angle_alpha   90.00
_cell.angle_beta   90.00
_cell.angle_gamma   90.00
#
_symmetry.space_group_name_H-M   'P 1'
#
loop_
_entity.id
_entity.type
_entity.pdbx_description
1 polymer ?
#
loop_
_entity_poly.entity_id
_entity_poly.type
_entity_poly.pdbx_seq_one_letter_code
_entity_poly.pdbx_strand_id
1 'polypeptide(L)'
;MTTEVVVKGKSAYCEITASLKGWTLIARFSNSDCKNNDMISPAFWSLSGREIKITRSDDPSHTLLLQTTGSCLGGQTFRSKITNYGDFTNGKVWASDRCLGSCTVQYGGQYKSTDGFQQAECSRNVQSADKIGFWCDWGSGDASVMMIGGGGKSCKRADHGIGITETNAASFVDDGSSETEYDFSYNANTGNAPSQSYSLNLWIR
;
A
#
# COMPACT_ATOMS: atom_id res chain seq x y z
N MET A 1 -3.17 -13.79 -30.90
CA MET A 1 -1.84 -13.33 -31.32
C MET A 1 -1.38 -12.30 -30.32
N THR A 2 -0.57 -12.74 -29.37
CA THR A 2 0.08 -11.91 -28.36
C THR A 2 1.27 -11.23 -29.01
N THR A 3 1.32 -9.90 -28.93
CA THR A 3 2.49 -9.12 -29.33
C THR A 3 3.32 -8.89 -28.08
N GLU A 4 4.42 -9.63 -27.96
CA GLU A 4 5.49 -9.30 -27.01
C GLU A 4 6.13 -7.97 -27.44
N VAL A 5 6.00 -6.93 -26.62
CA VAL A 5 6.81 -5.73 -26.78
C VAL A 5 8.04 -5.89 -25.90
N VAL A 6 9.12 -6.38 -26.50
CA VAL A 6 10.44 -6.43 -25.86
C VAL A 6 11.01 -5.01 -25.82
N VAL A 7 10.85 -4.32 -24.69
CA VAL A 7 11.68 -3.14 -24.36
C VAL A 7 12.90 -3.65 -23.61
N LYS A 8 14.08 -3.39 -24.19
CA LYS A 8 15.41 -3.81 -23.74
C LYS A 8 15.53 -4.04 -22.21
N GLY A 9 15.58 -5.31 -21.81
CA GLY A 9 16.31 -5.75 -20.61
C GLY A 9 15.64 -5.63 -19.24
N LYS A 10 14.33 -5.36 -19.12
CA LYS A 10 13.60 -5.47 -17.84
C LYS A 10 12.17 -5.98 -18.07
N SER A 11 11.91 -7.25 -17.81
CA SER A 11 10.56 -7.82 -17.81
C SER A 11 9.86 -7.46 -16.49
N ALA A 12 9.00 -6.44 -16.49
CA ALA A 12 8.39 -5.85 -15.29
C ALA A 12 6.86 -6.05 -15.17
N TYR A 13 6.28 -7.03 -15.86
CA TYR A 13 4.83 -7.26 -15.80
C TYR A 13 4.53 -8.77 -15.83
N CYS A 14 4.33 -9.37 -14.67
CA CYS A 14 3.55 -10.60 -14.59
C CYS A 14 2.09 -10.21 -14.46
N GLU A 15 1.30 -10.41 -15.51
CA GLU A 15 -0.14 -10.14 -15.50
C GLU A 15 -0.80 -10.98 -14.40
N ILE A 16 -1.32 -10.33 -13.35
CA ILE A 16 -2.18 -10.99 -12.36
C ILE A 16 -3.63 -10.73 -12.71
N THR A 17 -4.32 -11.77 -13.14
CA THR A 17 -5.77 -11.74 -13.32
C THR A 17 -6.40 -12.75 -12.37
N ALA A 18 -7.03 -12.23 -11.31
CA ALA A 18 -7.89 -13.00 -10.44
C ALA A 18 -9.17 -12.21 -10.21
N SER A 19 -10.30 -12.92 -10.31
CA SER A 19 -11.63 -12.37 -10.03
C SER A 19 -12.27 -13.22 -8.94
N LEU A 20 -12.69 -12.57 -7.86
CA LEU A 20 -13.56 -13.15 -6.84
C LEU A 20 -14.94 -12.51 -7.03
N LYS A 21 -16.02 -13.11 -6.51
CA LYS A 21 -17.39 -12.60 -6.69
C LYS A 21 -17.48 -11.07 -6.49
N GLY A 22 -17.51 -10.33 -7.61
CA GLY A 22 -17.54 -8.87 -7.65
C GLY A 22 -16.26 -8.14 -7.23
N TRP A 23 -15.08 -8.77 -7.21
CA TRP A 23 -13.80 -8.15 -6.87
C TRP A 23 -12.73 -8.50 -7.91
N THR A 24 -11.95 -7.51 -8.32
CA THR A 24 -10.85 -7.68 -9.28
C THR A 24 -9.52 -7.36 -8.63
N LEU A 25 -8.53 -8.26 -8.79
CA LEU A 25 -7.16 -8.06 -8.34
C LEU A 25 -6.46 -7.01 -9.21
N ILE A 26 -5.90 -5.98 -8.57
CA ILE A 26 -5.24 -4.87 -9.27
C ILE A 26 -3.75 -4.73 -8.95
N ALA A 27 -3.30 -5.17 -7.78
CA ALA A 27 -1.89 -5.18 -7.42
C ALA A 27 -1.54 -6.31 -6.44
N ARG A 28 -0.28 -6.73 -6.42
CA ARG A 28 0.31 -7.58 -5.38
C ARG A 28 1.66 -7.00 -4.97
N PHE A 29 1.84 -6.82 -3.65
CA PHE A 29 3.00 -6.22 -2.99
C PHE A 29 3.82 -7.30 -2.27
N SER A 30 5.12 -7.41 -2.52
CA SER A 30 5.94 -8.58 -2.15
C SER A 30 7.36 -8.22 -1.70
N ASN A 31 7.71 -8.48 -0.44
CA ASN A 31 9.06 -8.21 0.06
C ASN A 31 10.11 -9.28 -0.31
N SER A 32 9.74 -10.37 -1.02
CA SER A 32 10.60 -11.55 -1.26
C SER A 32 11.24 -11.63 -2.65
N ASP A 33 11.05 -10.66 -3.53
CA ASP A 33 11.43 -10.81 -4.94
C ASP A 33 12.70 -10.04 -5.31
N CYS A 34 13.67 -10.77 -5.86
CA CYS A 34 14.86 -10.23 -6.49
C CYS A 34 14.45 -9.34 -7.68
N LYS A 35 14.41 -8.01 -7.47
CA LYS A 35 13.95 -6.93 -8.36
C LYS A 35 12.44 -6.69 -8.28
N ASN A 36 12.04 -5.56 -7.67
CA ASN A 36 10.72 -4.88 -7.74
C ASN A 36 9.85 -5.36 -8.90
N ASN A 37 9.09 -6.43 -8.66
CA ASN A 37 8.06 -6.94 -9.55
C ASN A 37 6.73 -6.90 -8.80
N ASP A 38 6.38 -5.73 -8.28
CA ASP A 38 4.99 -5.41 -7.96
C ASP A 38 4.13 -5.85 -9.16
N MET A 39 3.30 -6.85 -8.94
CA MET A 39 2.47 -7.37 -10.02
C MET A 39 1.27 -6.43 -10.10
N ILE A 40 1.26 -5.51 -11.05
CA ILE A 40 0.14 -4.61 -11.30
C ILE A 40 -0.64 -5.12 -12.50
N SER A 41 -1.95 -5.29 -12.35
CA SER A 41 -2.82 -5.69 -13.46
C SER A 41 -3.26 -4.46 -14.27
N PRO A 42 -3.59 -4.61 -15.58
CA PRO A 42 -4.15 -3.52 -16.38
C PRO A 42 -5.40 -2.86 -15.76
N ALA A 43 -6.12 -3.58 -14.90
CA ALA A 43 -7.30 -3.07 -14.20
C ALA A 43 -6.96 -1.94 -13.20
N PHE A 44 -5.71 -1.83 -12.74
CA PHE A 44 -5.26 -0.71 -11.91
C PHE A 44 -5.52 0.66 -12.55
N TRP A 45 -5.36 0.75 -13.88
CA TRP A 45 -5.55 1.98 -14.66
C TRP A 45 -6.91 2.07 -15.33
N SER A 46 -7.53 0.94 -15.63
CA SER A 46 -8.70 0.89 -16.51
C SER A 46 -10.01 0.58 -15.81
N LEU A 47 -9.98 -0.11 -14.67
CA LEU A 47 -11.19 -0.50 -13.95
C LEU A 47 -11.54 0.54 -12.89
N SER A 48 -12.73 1.10 -13.01
CA SER A 48 -13.31 1.96 -11.98
C SER A 48 -13.93 1.11 -10.88
N GLY A 49 -13.75 1.55 -9.63
CA GLY A 49 -14.32 0.88 -8.47
C GLY A 49 -14.89 1.89 -7.48
N ARG A 50 -15.54 1.37 -6.45
CA ARG A 50 -16.05 2.09 -5.28
C ARG A 50 -15.29 1.70 -4.02
N GLU A 51 -14.87 0.44 -3.89
CA GLU A 51 -14.21 -0.04 -2.67
C GLU A 51 -12.90 -0.76 -2.96
N ILE A 52 -12.04 -0.78 -1.94
CA ILE A 52 -10.77 -1.49 -1.88
C ILE A 52 -10.90 -2.67 -0.90
N LYS A 53 -10.22 -3.76 -1.19
CA LYS A 53 -10.01 -4.89 -0.28
C LYS A 53 -8.55 -5.33 -0.29
N ILE A 54 -8.01 -5.69 0.87
CA ILE A 54 -6.68 -6.28 1.02
C ILE A 54 -6.82 -7.70 1.57
N THR A 55 -6.05 -8.63 0.98
CA THR A 55 -5.94 -10.03 1.43
C THR A 55 -4.49 -10.48 1.37
N ARG A 56 -4.18 -11.62 1.98
CA ARG A 56 -2.89 -12.28 1.83
C ARG A 56 -2.85 -13.20 0.61
N SER A 57 -1.65 -13.48 0.09
CA SER A 57 -1.43 -14.40 -1.03
C SER A 57 -1.36 -15.87 -0.62
N ASP A 58 -0.99 -16.16 0.63
CA ASP A 58 -0.89 -17.51 1.19
C ASP A 58 -2.22 -18.02 1.79
N ASP A 59 -3.26 -17.19 1.80
CA ASP A 59 -4.63 -17.61 2.09
C ASP A 59 -5.43 -17.84 0.79
N PRO A 60 -5.68 -19.11 0.40
CA PRO A 60 -6.42 -19.43 -0.83
C PRO A 60 -7.89 -19.03 -0.76
N SER A 61 -8.45 -18.82 0.44
CA SER A 61 -9.82 -18.32 0.60
C SER A 61 -9.89 -16.81 0.38
N HIS A 62 -8.74 -16.13 0.27
CA HIS A 62 -8.63 -14.68 0.20
C HIS A 62 -9.49 -14.00 1.27
N THR A 63 -9.37 -14.48 2.50
CA THR A 63 -10.09 -13.94 3.66
C THR A 63 -9.75 -12.47 3.79
N LEU A 64 -10.79 -11.70 4.05
CA LEU A 64 -10.68 -10.25 4.21
C LEU A 64 -9.69 -9.92 5.34
N LEU A 65 -8.69 -9.08 5.06
CA LEU A 65 -7.90 -8.41 6.10
C LEU A 65 -8.43 -6.99 6.35
N LEU A 66 -8.69 -6.26 5.27
CA LEU A 66 -9.23 -4.89 5.27
C LEU A 66 -10.16 -4.70 4.08
N GLN A 67 -11.31 -4.05 4.30
CA GLN A 67 -12.19 -3.55 3.24
C GLN A 67 -12.51 -2.09 3.52
N THR A 68 -12.50 -1.24 2.50
CA THR A 68 -13.09 0.10 2.64
C THR A 68 -14.62 0.05 2.63
N THR A 69 -15.22 1.12 3.14
CA THR A 69 -16.65 1.38 3.11
C THR A 69 -16.91 2.84 2.73
N GLY A 70 -18.14 3.15 2.32
CA GLY A 70 -18.54 4.53 2.02
C GLY A 70 -18.07 5.03 0.65
N SER A 71 -17.83 4.13 -0.31
CA SER A 71 -17.39 4.44 -1.67
C SER A 71 -16.03 5.16 -1.70
N CYS A 72 -15.02 4.58 -1.06
CA CYS A 72 -13.67 5.13 -0.97
C CYS A 72 -13.04 5.61 -2.29
N LEU A 73 -13.25 4.85 -3.37
CA LEU A 73 -12.76 5.18 -4.71
C LEU A 73 -13.67 6.17 -5.46
N GLY A 74 -14.90 6.38 -5.01
CA GLY A 74 -15.82 7.34 -5.62
C GLY A 74 -16.20 7.03 -7.08
N GLY A 75 -16.09 5.78 -7.52
CA GLY A 75 -16.30 5.40 -8.93
C GLY A 75 -15.09 5.68 -9.83
N GLN A 76 -13.91 5.92 -9.25
CA GLN A 76 -12.68 6.17 -9.99
C GLN A 76 -11.84 4.89 -10.11
N THR A 77 -10.89 4.90 -11.02
CA THR A 77 -9.84 3.88 -11.04
C THR A 77 -8.92 4.07 -9.84
N PHE A 78 -8.23 3.00 -9.44
CA PHE A 78 -7.28 3.11 -8.34
C PHE A 78 -6.13 4.07 -8.68
N ARG A 79 -5.65 4.05 -9.95
CA ARG A 79 -4.66 5.05 -10.42
C ARG A 79 -5.16 6.47 -10.18
N SER A 80 -6.37 6.81 -10.64
CA SER A 80 -6.94 8.15 -10.47
C SER A 80 -7.07 8.53 -8.99
N LYS A 81 -7.55 7.61 -8.13
CA LYS A 81 -7.63 7.83 -6.68
C LYS A 81 -6.28 8.29 -6.11
N ILE A 82 -5.21 7.58 -6.44
CA ILE A 82 -3.87 7.86 -5.89
C ILE A 82 -3.26 9.13 -6.48
N THR A 83 -3.44 9.41 -7.77
CA THR A 83 -2.85 10.60 -8.41
C THR A 83 -3.58 11.90 -8.13
N ASN A 84 -4.84 11.86 -7.71
CA ASN A 84 -5.61 13.08 -7.43
C ASN A 84 -5.05 13.88 -6.25
N TYR A 85 -4.23 13.27 -5.40
CA TYR A 85 -3.56 13.95 -4.29
C TYR A 85 -2.31 14.72 -4.75
N GLY A 86 -1.75 14.37 -5.91
CA GLY A 86 -0.56 14.97 -6.48
C GLY A 86 0.30 13.99 -7.26
N ASP A 87 1.26 14.54 -8.00
CA ASP A 87 2.39 13.81 -8.56
C ASP A 87 3.58 13.96 -7.61
N PHE A 88 4.05 12.83 -7.07
CA PHE A 88 5.16 12.72 -6.10
C PHE A 88 6.37 11.98 -6.67
N THR A 89 6.50 11.96 -7.99
CA THR A 89 7.70 11.44 -8.67
C THR A 89 8.92 12.35 -8.43
N ASN A 90 10.12 11.81 -8.64
CA ASN A 90 11.39 12.54 -8.57
C ASN A 90 11.68 13.17 -7.19
N GLY A 91 11.39 12.45 -6.10
CA GLY A 91 11.74 12.84 -4.74
C GLY A 91 10.91 13.98 -4.15
N LYS A 92 9.75 14.27 -4.73
CA LYS A 92 8.87 15.30 -4.21
C LYS A 92 8.15 14.82 -2.96
N VAL A 93 8.29 15.58 -1.88
CA VAL A 93 7.63 15.33 -0.59
C VAL A 93 6.11 15.44 -0.71
N TRP A 94 5.36 14.45 -0.22
CA TRP A 94 3.91 14.42 -0.40
C TRP A 94 3.09 15.10 0.69
N ALA A 95 3.43 14.92 1.96
CA ALA A 95 2.69 15.48 3.07
C ALA A 95 3.61 15.95 4.20
N SER A 96 3.02 16.56 5.22
CA SER A 96 3.69 16.98 6.45
C SER A 96 2.74 16.73 7.61
N ASP A 97 3.06 15.75 8.46
CA ASP A 97 2.32 15.35 9.66
C ASP A 97 0.83 15.02 9.43
N ARG A 98 0.48 14.44 8.27
CA ARG A 98 -0.89 14.11 7.89
C ARG A 98 -0.96 13.07 6.78
N CYS A 99 -2.15 12.50 6.59
CA CYS A 99 -2.56 11.86 5.34
C CYS A 99 -3.26 12.88 4.43
N LEU A 100 -3.02 12.81 3.11
CA LEU A 100 -3.71 13.68 2.14
C LEU A 100 -5.16 13.26 1.90
N GLY A 101 -5.49 12.00 2.19
CA GLY A 101 -6.87 11.53 2.25
C GLY A 101 -6.98 10.24 3.05
N SER A 102 -8.21 9.83 3.37
CA SER A 102 -8.45 8.57 4.06
C SER A 102 -9.83 8.01 3.73
N CYS A 103 -10.02 6.73 4.03
CA CYS A 103 -11.28 6.02 3.91
C CYS A 103 -11.54 5.19 5.16
N THR A 104 -12.81 5.06 5.55
CA THR A 104 -13.22 4.16 6.64
C THR A 104 -13.08 2.71 6.21
N VAL A 105 -12.60 1.86 7.11
CA VAL A 105 -12.38 0.44 6.84
C VAL A 105 -13.04 -0.49 7.85
N GLN A 106 -13.24 -1.73 7.43
CA GLN A 106 -13.58 -2.86 8.28
C GLN A 106 -12.44 -3.87 8.21
N TYR A 107 -11.98 -4.31 9.38
CA TYR A 107 -10.97 -5.36 9.50
C TYR A 107 -11.61 -6.74 9.61
N GLY A 108 -10.85 -7.77 9.22
CA GLY A 108 -11.27 -9.15 9.33
C GLY A 108 -10.10 -10.12 9.35
N GLY A 109 -10.41 -11.41 9.44
CA GLY A 109 -9.43 -12.49 9.30
C GLY A 109 -8.24 -12.33 10.23
N GLN A 110 -7.04 -12.46 9.66
CA GLN A 110 -5.77 -12.48 10.39
C GLN A 110 -5.02 -11.14 10.33
N TYR A 111 -5.73 -10.00 10.25
CA TYR A 111 -5.08 -8.69 10.12
C TYR A 111 -4.08 -8.41 11.25
N LYS A 112 -4.37 -8.83 12.49
CA LYS A 112 -3.49 -8.61 13.65
C LYS A 112 -2.12 -9.29 13.54
N SER A 113 -2.02 -10.38 12.78
CA SER A 113 -0.77 -11.12 12.55
C SER A 113 -0.21 -10.88 11.16
N THR A 114 -0.61 -9.78 10.51
CA THR A 114 -0.15 -9.40 9.17
C THR A 114 0.70 -8.13 9.26
N ASP A 115 1.85 -8.14 8.59
CA ASP A 115 2.74 -6.99 8.52
C ASP A 115 2.07 -5.83 7.78
N GLY A 116 2.27 -4.62 8.32
CA GLY A 116 1.58 -3.40 7.89
C GLY A 116 0.32 -3.07 8.70
N PHE A 117 -0.19 -3.99 9.53
CA PHE A 117 -1.41 -3.79 10.32
C PHE A 117 -1.15 -3.52 11.81
N GLN A 118 0.10 -3.35 12.21
CA GLN A 118 0.50 -3.21 13.62
C GLN A 118 -0.14 -2.01 14.32
N GLN A 119 -0.52 -0.97 13.56
CA GLN A 119 -1.19 0.23 14.08
C GLN A 119 -2.68 0.30 13.75
N ALA A 120 -3.27 -0.79 13.23
CA ALA A 120 -4.69 -0.88 12.85
C ALA A 120 -5.66 -0.56 14.00
N GLU A 121 -5.25 -0.67 15.27
CA GLU A 121 -6.09 -0.36 16.44
C GLU A 121 -5.69 0.96 17.13
N CYS A 122 -4.69 1.67 16.61
CA CYS A 122 -4.21 2.92 17.19
C CYS A 122 -4.96 4.13 16.61
N SER A 123 -5.25 5.15 17.43
CA SER A 123 -5.89 6.39 16.96
C SER A 123 -5.21 7.63 17.51
N ARG A 124 -4.66 8.47 16.64
CA ARG A 124 -3.96 9.71 16.99
C ARG A 124 -4.17 10.78 15.90
N ASN A 125 -3.33 11.81 15.92
CA ASN A 125 -3.50 13.05 15.17
C ASN A 125 -3.26 12.93 13.66
N VAL A 126 -2.49 11.95 13.18
CA VAL A 126 -2.30 11.73 11.73
C VAL A 126 -3.50 10.98 11.14
N GLN A 127 -4.00 9.96 11.87
CA GLN A 127 -5.12 9.12 11.46
C GLN A 127 -5.67 8.27 12.64
N SER A 128 -6.85 7.66 12.46
CA SER A 128 -7.51 6.74 13.41
C SER A 128 -7.44 5.25 13.02
N ALA A 129 -7.77 4.39 13.99
CA ALA A 129 -7.71 2.93 13.89
C ALA A 129 -8.54 2.38 12.72
N ASP A 130 -9.71 2.93 12.48
CA ASP A 130 -10.69 2.47 11.49
C ASP A 130 -10.45 3.04 10.09
N LYS A 131 -9.21 3.36 9.73
CA LYS A 131 -8.88 4.04 8.47
C LYS A 131 -7.79 3.36 7.67
N ILE A 132 -7.90 3.53 6.36
CA ILE A 132 -6.76 3.51 5.44
C ILE A 132 -6.52 4.93 4.94
N GLY A 133 -5.29 5.40 5.06
CA GLY A 133 -4.84 6.73 4.68
C GLY A 133 -4.05 6.68 3.38
N PHE A 134 -4.02 7.78 2.64
CA PHE A 134 -3.29 7.91 1.39
C PHE A 134 -2.26 9.04 1.51
N TRP A 135 -1.02 8.74 1.10
CA TRP A 135 0.10 9.67 1.14
C TRP A 135 0.25 10.30 2.53
N CYS A 136 0.54 9.46 3.51
CA CYS A 136 0.69 9.82 4.90
C CYS A 136 2.15 10.13 5.22
N ASP A 137 2.37 11.13 6.06
CA ASP A 137 3.68 11.54 6.56
C ASP A 137 3.62 11.80 8.07
N TRP A 138 4.74 11.56 8.74
CA TRP A 138 5.00 12.03 10.08
C TRP A 138 6.45 12.46 10.27
N GLY A 139 6.64 13.65 10.81
CA GLY A 139 7.94 14.19 11.21
C GLY A 139 8.83 14.48 10.01
N SER A 140 10.02 13.90 10.03
CA SER A 140 11.09 14.18 9.07
C SER A 140 11.42 12.96 8.20
N GLY A 141 10.46 12.09 7.89
CA GLY A 141 10.75 10.99 6.95
C GLY A 141 9.79 9.82 6.94
N ASP A 142 9.13 9.52 8.06
CA ASP A 142 8.28 8.34 8.16
C ASP A 142 7.02 8.53 7.33
N ALA A 143 6.84 7.68 6.32
CA ALA A 143 5.77 7.90 5.38
C ALA A 143 5.27 6.62 4.72
N SER A 144 4.04 6.69 4.22
CA SER A 144 3.39 5.58 3.53
C SER A 144 2.45 6.05 2.44
N VAL A 145 2.42 5.31 1.32
CA VAL A 145 1.45 5.54 0.25
C VAL A 145 0.06 5.13 0.72
N MET A 146 -0.05 4.01 1.44
CA MET A 146 -1.27 3.56 2.07
C MET A 146 -1.04 3.17 3.54
N MET A 147 -1.40 4.07 4.46
CA MET A 147 -1.24 3.85 5.90
C MET A 147 -2.46 3.11 6.49
N ILE A 148 -2.24 2.03 7.24
CA ILE A 148 -3.32 1.23 7.83
C ILE A 148 -3.40 1.48 9.34
N GLY A 149 -4.52 2.07 9.78
CA GLY A 149 -4.71 2.46 11.16
C GLY A 149 -4.21 3.87 11.46
N GLY A 150 -3.91 4.15 12.72
CA GLY A 150 -3.52 5.47 13.17
C GLY A 150 -2.04 5.76 13.02
N GLY A 151 -1.70 7.03 12.89
CA GLY A 151 -0.31 7.50 12.80
C GLY A 151 0.01 8.63 13.79
N GLY A 152 1.30 8.89 13.96
CA GLY A 152 1.84 9.92 14.85
C GLY A 152 2.66 9.34 16.00
N LYS A 153 3.19 10.22 16.87
CA LYS A 153 4.17 9.84 17.92
C LYS A 153 3.79 8.60 18.75
N SER A 154 2.52 8.44 19.10
CA SER A 154 2.05 7.30 19.90
C SER A 154 1.52 6.11 19.08
N CYS A 155 1.37 6.26 17.76
CA CYS A 155 1.02 5.18 16.83
C CYS A 155 2.19 4.82 15.93
N LYS A 156 3.42 4.93 16.45
CA LYS A 156 4.63 4.58 15.70
C LYS A 156 4.69 5.28 14.34
N ARG A 157 4.41 6.60 14.30
CA ARG A 157 4.74 7.48 13.16
C ARG A 157 3.86 7.13 11.94
N ALA A 158 4.37 7.16 10.70
CA ALA A 158 3.58 6.89 9.48
C ALA A 158 4.23 5.89 8.49
N ASP A 159 5.22 5.15 8.97
CA ASP A 159 6.05 4.13 8.29
C ASP A 159 5.45 2.71 8.36
N HIS A 160 4.11 2.59 8.30
CA HIS A 160 3.43 1.29 8.33
C HIS A 160 2.30 1.22 7.31
N GLY A 161 2.01 0.02 6.83
CA GLY A 161 1.03 -0.23 5.79
C GLY A 161 1.69 -0.69 4.51
N ILE A 162 1.35 -0.07 3.38
CA ILE A 162 1.83 -0.42 2.04
C ILE A 162 2.56 0.78 1.40
N GLY A 163 3.68 0.50 0.75
CA GLY A 163 4.57 1.48 0.14
C GLY A 163 5.13 2.43 1.20
N ILE A 164 5.93 1.89 2.10
CA ILE A 164 6.46 2.62 3.27
C ILE A 164 7.90 3.07 3.03
N THR A 165 8.27 4.20 3.63
CA THR A 165 9.63 4.75 3.59
C THR A 165 10.00 5.37 4.94
N GLU A 166 11.27 5.24 5.31
CA GLU A 166 11.90 5.98 6.42
C GLU A 166 12.89 7.05 5.93
N THR A 167 13.04 7.29 4.62
CA THR A 167 13.98 8.30 4.13
C THR A 167 13.60 9.68 4.69
N ASN A 168 14.58 10.54 4.97
CA ASN A 168 14.50 11.89 5.57
C ASN A 168 13.41 12.86 5.07
N ALA A 169 12.59 12.47 4.10
CA ALA A 169 11.30 13.05 3.80
C ALA A 169 10.35 12.00 3.22
N ALA A 170 9.04 12.24 3.32
CA ALA A 170 7.97 11.51 2.65
C ALA A 170 8.10 11.46 1.11
N SER A 171 9.03 10.64 0.64
CA SER A 171 9.46 10.49 -0.74
C SER A 171 10.22 9.17 -0.90
N PHE A 172 10.32 8.67 -2.13
CA PHE A 172 11.08 7.46 -2.46
C PHE A 172 12.48 7.80 -2.98
N VAL A 173 13.24 8.58 -2.22
CA VAL A 173 14.65 8.87 -2.50
C VAL A 173 15.48 7.99 -1.58
N ASP A 174 16.51 7.33 -2.10
CA ASP A 174 17.46 6.57 -1.28
C ASP A 174 18.61 7.52 -0.86
N ASP A 175 18.65 7.89 0.41
CA ASP A 175 19.69 8.75 0.99
C ASP A 175 20.91 7.94 1.52
N GLY A 176 20.95 6.62 1.32
CA GLY A 176 22.13 5.79 1.59
C GLY A 176 22.44 5.52 3.07
N SER A 177 21.41 5.34 3.92
CA SER A 177 21.53 5.10 5.37
C SER A 177 20.98 3.71 5.78
N SER A 178 20.67 3.49 7.07
CA SER A 178 19.94 2.31 7.57
C SER A 178 18.43 2.32 7.30
N GLU A 179 17.93 3.45 6.79
CA GLU A 179 16.55 3.68 6.35
C GLU A 179 16.31 2.92 5.04
N THR A 180 15.13 2.36 4.87
CA THR A 180 14.80 1.58 3.67
C THR A 180 13.34 1.74 3.28
N GLU A 181 13.00 1.17 2.13
CA GLU A 181 11.66 1.16 1.57
C GLU A 181 11.17 -0.28 1.54
N TYR A 182 9.93 -0.49 1.97
CA TYR A 182 9.28 -1.80 1.86
C TYR A 182 7.94 -1.67 1.16
N ASP A 183 7.62 -2.68 0.35
CA ASP A 183 6.31 -2.78 -0.31
C ASP A 183 5.19 -2.82 0.73
N PHE A 184 5.42 -3.51 1.84
CA PHE A 184 4.58 -3.44 3.03
C PHE A 184 5.35 -3.87 4.27
N SER A 185 5.15 -3.18 5.38
CA SER A 185 5.61 -3.60 6.71
C SER A 185 5.12 -2.60 7.75
N TYR A 186 5.69 -2.70 8.94
CA TYR A 186 5.71 -1.68 9.98
C TYR A 186 7.18 -1.38 10.30
N ASN A 187 7.55 -0.11 10.38
CA ASN A 187 8.90 0.33 10.73
C ASN A 187 9.95 -0.06 9.67
N ALA A 188 10.13 0.81 8.65
CA ALA A 188 10.97 0.54 7.47
C ALA A 188 12.47 0.68 7.76
N ASN A 189 12.96 -0.14 8.70
CA ASN A 189 14.34 -0.17 9.14
C ASN A 189 15.01 -1.49 8.73
N THR A 190 16.26 -1.43 8.29
CA THR A 190 17.06 -2.62 7.90
C THR A 190 17.19 -3.71 8.99
N GLY A 191 17.01 -3.36 10.27
CA GLY A 191 16.97 -4.32 11.39
C GLY A 191 15.64 -5.06 11.57
N ASN A 192 14.55 -4.63 10.91
CA ASN A 192 13.24 -5.27 10.94
C ASN A 192 12.91 -5.82 9.55
N ALA A 193 13.49 -6.99 9.24
CA ALA A 193 13.17 -7.66 7.98
C ALA A 193 11.68 -7.98 7.92
N PRO A 194 10.93 -7.46 6.93
CA PRO A 194 9.52 -7.74 6.80
C PRO A 194 9.28 -9.21 6.44
N SER A 195 8.07 -9.70 6.67
CA SER A 195 7.69 -11.03 6.22
C SER A 195 7.91 -11.18 4.71
N GLN A 196 8.64 -12.24 4.37
CA GLN A 196 8.81 -12.75 3.01
C GLN A 196 7.96 -14.01 2.75
N SER A 197 7.14 -14.40 3.73
CA SER A 197 6.33 -15.63 3.66
C SER A 197 5.01 -15.47 2.90
N TYR A 198 4.59 -14.22 2.65
CA TYR A 198 3.38 -13.88 1.92
C TYR A 198 3.52 -12.49 1.26
N SER A 199 2.56 -12.19 0.39
CA SER A 199 2.38 -10.91 -0.30
C SER A 199 1.00 -10.35 0.06
N LEU A 200 0.82 -9.04 -0.07
CA LEU A 200 -0.49 -8.40 0.06
C LEU A 200 -1.13 -8.22 -1.32
N ASN A 201 -2.35 -8.74 -1.49
CA ASN A 201 -3.16 -8.57 -2.68
C ASN A 201 -4.12 -7.37 -2.50
N LEU A 202 -4.16 -6.48 -3.48
CA LEU A 202 -5.05 -5.33 -3.54
C LEU A 202 -6.16 -5.57 -4.56
N TRP A 203 -7.40 -5.51 -4.10
CA TRP A 203 -8.59 -5.74 -4.91
C TRP A 203 -9.48 -4.50 -4.95
N ILE A 204 -10.22 -4.32 -6.04
CA ILE A 204 -11.28 -3.31 -6.14
C ILE A 204 -12.60 -3.91 -6.60
N ARG A 205 -13.70 -3.20 -6.30
CA ARG A 205 -15.05 -3.47 -6.82
C ARG A 205 -15.81 -2.18 -7.05
#